data_AF-A0AAW0W334-F1
#
_entry.id   AF-A0AAW0W334-F1
#
_cell.length_a   1.000
_cell.length_b   1.000
_cell.length_c   1.000
_cell.angle_alpha   90.00
_cell.angle_beta   90.00
_cell.angle_gamma   90.00
#
_symmetry.space_group_name_H-M   'P 1'
#
loop_
_entity.id
_entity.type
_entity.pdbx_description
1 polymer ?
#
loop_
_entity_poly.entity_id
_entity_poly.type
_entity_poly.pdbx_seq_one_letter_code
_entity_poly.pdbx_strand_id
1 'polypeptide(L)'
;QVVRVVTCVVCLHLFSVFKSFLFSFIINCHMLKNGLASWNHQLSDALEAMWRVGGRRRGHLGMLVQSHFQLVRLVRETEEIFGPMLQCYYGSTVVILCTELYLLAYRLGCSIYSADGVVTIALMTLQTAAVFTMVSLSAAAIEEVANDSIDILRRGIPFNTSNRDKFN
;
A
#
# COMPACT_ATOMS: atom_id res chain seq x y z
N GLN A 1 4.22 24.78 -34.91
CA GLN A 1 5.15 23.72 -34.42
C GLN A 1 5.47 23.91 -32.93
N VAL A 2 5.79 25.13 -32.47
CA VAL A 2 6.10 25.43 -31.05
C VAL A 2 5.04 24.90 -30.07
N VAL A 3 3.75 25.12 -30.34
CA VAL A 3 2.66 24.64 -29.46
C VAL A 3 2.71 23.12 -29.23
N ARG A 4 2.93 22.32 -30.28
CA ARG A 4 3.00 20.85 -30.15
C ARG A 4 4.20 20.40 -29.31
N VAL A 5 5.36 21.04 -29.51
CA VAL A 5 6.57 20.74 -28.73
C VAL A 5 6.35 21.07 -27.26
N VAL A 6 5.79 22.25 -26.97
CA VAL A 6 5.48 22.67 -25.60
C VAL A 6 4.49 21.70 -24.95
N THR A 7 3.42 21.30 -25.65
CA THR A 7 2.46 20.31 -25.12
C THR A 7 3.14 18.97 -24.82
N CYS A 8 3.96 18.43 -25.72
CA CYS A 8 4.68 17.18 -25.47
C CYS A 8 5.61 17.27 -24.26
N VAL A 9 6.36 18.38 -24.11
CA VAL A 9 7.25 18.58 -22.96
C VAL A 9 6.46 18.63 -21.65
N VAL A 10 5.33 19.34 -21.63
CA VAL A 10 4.45 19.40 -20.45
C VAL A 10 3.90 18.01 -20.10
N CYS A 11 3.41 17.26 -21.09
CA CYS A 11 2.90 15.90 -20.85
C CYS A 11 3.99 14.95 -20.31
N LEU A 12 5.19 14.99 -20.88
CA LEU A 12 6.32 14.19 -20.40
C LEU A 12 6.72 14.57 -18.97
N HIS A 13 6.71 15.87 -18.66
CA HIS A 13 7.02 16.35 -17.32
C HIS A 13 5.97 15.88 -16.30
N LEU A 14 4.68 16.05 -16.61
CA LEU A 14 3.58 15.56 -15.77
C LEU A 14 3.68 14.05 -15.54
N PHE A 15 3.96 13.28 -16.59
CA PHE A 15 4.15 11.83 -16.49
C PHE A 15 5.35 11.44 -15.61
N SER A 16 6.47 12.15 -15.76
CA SER A 16 7.67 11.92 -14.94
C SER A 16 7.39 12.23 -13.47
N VAL A 17 6.81 13.40 -13.17
CA VAL A 17 6.44 13.81 -11.81
C VAL A 17 5.50 12.80 -11.19
N PHE A 18 4.49 12.36 -11.95
CA PHE A 18 3.54 11.36 -11.50
C PHE A 18 4.20 10.03 -11.13
N LYS A 19 5.11 9.53 -11.98
CA LYS A 19 5.90 8.32 -11.69
C LYS A 19 6.77 8.47 -10.45
N SER A 20 7.42 9.62 -10.27
CA SER A 20 8.23 9.92 -9.09
C SER A 20 7.40 9.86 -7.81
N PHE A 21 6.16 10.35 -7.84
CA PHE A 21 5.26 10.27 -6.71
C PHE A 21 4.82 8.83 -6.39
N LEU A 22 4.48 8.02 -7.39
CA LEU A 22 4.17 6.61 -7.17
C LEU A 22 5.35 5.85 -6.57
N PHE A 23 6.57 6.17 -7.02
CA PHE A 23 7.78 5.59 -6.45
C PHE A 23 8.00 6.04 -5.00
N SER A 24 7.79 7.31 -4.70
CA SER A 24 7.83 7.84 -3.33
C SER A 24 6.79 7.15 -2.45
N PHE A 25 5.57 6.94 -2.95
CA PHE A 25 4.54 6.17 -2.24
C PHE A 25 5.03 4.77 -1.90
N ILE A 26 5.57 4.03 -2.87
CA ILE A 26 6.10 2.67 -2.65
C ILE A 26 7.19 2.66 -1.57
N ILE A 27 8.11 3.64 -1.59
CA ILE A 27 9.15 3.76 -0.54
C ILE A 27 8.51 3.98 0.83
N ASN A 28 7.56 4.91 0.94
CA ASN A 28 6.85 5.17 2.19
C ASN A 28 6.10 3.91 2.68
N CYS A 29 5.49 3.15 1.77
CA CYS A 29 4.85 1.88 2.10
C CYS A 29 5.85 0.87 2.68
N HIS A 30 7.04 0.74 2.09
CA HIS A 30 8.07 -0.13 2.63
C HIS A 30 8.57 0.33 4.00
N MET A 31 8.75 1.64 4.21
CA MET A 31 9.14 2.17 5.52
C MET A 31 8.08 1.93 6.57
N LEU A 32 6.80 2.17 6.25
CA LEU A 32 5.66 1.90 7.12
C LEU A 32 5.54 0.42 7.47
N LYS A 33 5.65 -0.46 6.46
CA LYS A 33 5.64 -1.92 6.66
C LYS A 33 6.73 -2.35 7.64
N ASN A 34 7.96 -1.87 7.46
CA ASN A 34 9.08 -2.20 8.35
C ASN A 34 8.89 -1.63 9.75
N GLY A 35 8.33 -0.42 9.86
CA GLY A 35 7.99 0.20 11.15
C GLY A 35 6.93 -0.59 11.92
N LEU A 36 5.85 -1.01 11.25
CA LEU A 36 4.81 -1.87 11.80
C LEU A 36 5.35 -3.24 12.19
N ALA A 37 6.15 -3.88 11.34
CA ALA A 37 6.75 -5.17 11.66
C ALA A 37 7.67 -5.09 12.90
N SER A 38 8.49 -4.03 13.00
CA SER A 38 9.32 -3.78 14.18
C SER A 38 8.48 -3.56 15.44
N TRP A 39 7.40 -2.79 15.33
CA TRP A 39 6.49 -2.56 16.44
C TRP A 39 5.78 -3.85 16.88
N ASN A 40 5.35 -4.70 15.93
CA ASN A 40 4.74 -6.00 16.22
C ASN A 40 5.69 -6.92 17.00
N HIS A 41 6.97 -6.97 16.63
CA HIS A 41 7.97 -7.69 17.42
C HIS A 41 8.09 -7.14 18.84
N GLN A 42 8.20 -5.82 19.01
CA GLN A 42 8.29 -5.20 20.34
C GLN A 42 7.03 -5.46 21.17
N LEU A 43 5.84 -5.46 20.55
CA LEU A 43 4.58 -5.79 21.21
C LEU A 43 4.56 -7.24 21.68
N SER A 44 4.92 -8.19 20.81
CA SER A 44 4.99 -9.60 21.15
C SER A 44 5.93 -9.85 22.34
N ASP A 45 7.14 -9.28 22.29
CA ASP A 45 8.14 -9.41 23.37
C ASP A 45 7.64 -8.79 24.68
N ALA A 46 6.96 -7.64 24.61
CA ALA A 46 6.40 -6.98 25.78
C ALA A 46 5.27 -7.79 26.42
N LEU A 47 4.38 -8.38 25.62
CA LEU A 47 3.30 -9.26 26.09
C LEU A 47 3.86 -10.51 26.76
N GLU A 48 4.84 -11.16 26.15
CA GLU A 48 5.48 -12.35 26.71
C GLU A 48 6.22 -12.04 28.02
N ALA A 49 6.95 -10.92 28.08
CA ALA A 49 7.62 -10.47 29.29
C ALA A 49 6.64 -10.15 30.43
N MET A 50 5.48 -9.56 30.12
CA MET A 50 4.42 -9.32 31.11
C MET A 50 3.89 -10.63 31.69
N TRP A 51 3.73 -11.66 30.85
CA TRP A 51 3.26 -12.98 31.27
C TRP A 51 4.27 -13.71 32.15
N ARG A 52 5.57 -13.65 31.79
CA ARG A 52 6.64 -14.36 32.51
C ARG A 52 7.05 -13.70 33.83
N VAL A 53 6.98 -12.35 33.94
CA VAL A 53 7.63 -11.60 35.05
C VAL A 53 6.61 -10.89 35.97
N GLY A 54 5.31 -11.06 35.77
CA GLY A 54 4.30 -10.58 36.72
C GLY A 54 4.21 -9.04 36.82
N GLY A 55 4.06 -8.36 35.67
CA GLY A 55 3.55 -6.97 35.63
C GLY A 55 4.47 -5.82 36.08
N ARG A 56 5.75 -6.06 36.43
CA ARG A 56 6.67 -5.01 36.91
C ARG A 56 7.19 -4.00 35.86
N ARG A 57 6.78 -4.09 34.58
CA ARG A 57 7.29 -3.23 33.48
C ARG A 57 6.28 -2.22 32.91
N ARG A 58 5.52 -1.52 33.76
CA ARG A 58 4.59 -0.45 33.31
C ARG A 58 5.25 0.63 32.43
N GLY A 59 6.52 0.98 32.68
CA GLY A 59 7.23 1.97 31.86
C GLY A 59 7.49 1.54 30.42
N HIS A 60 7.64 0.24 30.17
CA HIS A 60 7.91 -0.28 28.82
C HIS A 60 6.65 -0.27 27.94
N LEU A 61 5.49 -0.53 28.55
CA LEU A 61 4.20 -0.45 27.87
C LEU A 61 3.85 0.98 27.46
N GLY A 62 4.21 1.98 28.29
CA GLY A 62 4.03 3.39 27.96
C GLY A 62 4.79 3.81 26.69
N MET A 63 6.04 3.38 26.55
CA MET A 63 6.84 3.63 25.34
C MET A 63 6.26 2.92 24.10
N LEU A 64 5.76 1.69 24.27
CA LEU A 64 5.15 0.93 23.18
C LEU A 64 3.84 1.55 22.67
N VAL A 65 3.02 2.07 23.58
CA VAL A 65 1.80 2.81 23.23
C VAL A 65 2.17 4.12 22.53
N GLN A 66 3.18 4.84 23.02
CA GLN A 66 3.64 6.07 22.39
C GLN A 66 4.18 5.83 20.96
N SER A 67 4.98 4.77 20.75
CA SER A 67 5.48 4.41 19.42
C SER A 67 4.35 3.98 18.48
N HIS A 68 3.33 3.27 18.99
CA HIS A 68 2.11 2.97 18.23
C HIS A 68 1.39 4.24 17.77
N PHE A 69 1.19 5.22 18.65
CA PHE A 69 0.56 6.49 18.29
C PHE A 69 1.33 7.25 17.21
N GLN A 70 2.66 7.26 17.28
CA GLN A 70 3.50 7.87 16.24
C GLN A 70 3.35 7.14 14.90
N LEU A 71 3.30 5.81 14.93
CA LEU A 71 3.14 5.01 13.73
C LEU A 71 1.77 5.19 13.08
N VAL A 72 0.69 5.21 13.87
CA VAL A 72 -0.66 5.50 13.40
C VAL A 72 -0.75 6.91 12.82
N ARG A 73 -0.10 7.89 13.45
CA ARG A 73 -0.03 9.25 12.92
C ARG A 73 0.68 9.28 11.57
N LEU A 74 1.80 8.58 11.43
CA LEU A 74 2.55 8.51 10.18
C LEU A 74 1.73 7.85 9.06
N VAL A 75 0.97 6.78 9.36
CA VAL A 75 0.03 6.17 8.41
C VAL A 75 -1.02 7.18 7.95
N ARG A 76 -1.64 7.92 8.88
CA ARG A 76 -2.65 8.94 8.56
C ARG A 76 -2.09 10.08 7.72
N GLU A 77 -0.90 10.59 8.06
CA GLU A 77 -0.25 11.64 7.28
C GLU A 77 0.10 11.13 5.86
N THR A 78 0.51 9.87 5.73
CA THR A 78 0.74 9.24 4.42
C THR A 78 -0.56 9.11 3.63
N GLU A 79 -1.65 8.68 4.26
CA GLU A 79 -2.97 8.60 3.63
C GLU A 79 -3.49 9.97 3.19
N GLU A 80 -3.31 11.02 3.99
CA GLU A 80 -3.74 12.38 3.65
C GLU A 80 -2.98 12.95 2.44
N ILE A 81 -1.66 12.70 2.39
CA ILE A 81 -0.80 13.19 1.30
C ILE A 81 -1.04 12.40 0.01
N PHE A 82 -1.07 11.07 0.08
CA PHE A 82 -1.13 10.21 -1.11
C PHE A 82 -2.55 9.78 -1.49
N GLY A 83 -3.53 9.90 -0.61
CA GLY A 83 -4.90 9.42 -0.82
C GLY A 83 -5.57 10.01 -2.07
N PRO A 84 -5.67 11.34 -2.21
CA PRO A 84 -6.25 11.96 -3.41
C PRO A 84 -5.50 11.57 -4.69
N MET A 85 -4.17 11.48 -4.61
CA MET A 85 -3.33 11.10 -5.73
C MET A 85 -3.55 9.66 -6.15
N LEU A 86 -3.64 8.73 -5.20
CA LEU A 86 -3.94 7.32 -5.46
C LEU A 86 -5.34 7.16 -6.04
N GLN A 87 -6.33 7.89 -5.55
CA GLN A 87 -7.69 7.87 -6.14
C GLN A 87 -7.66 8.30 -7.61
N CYS A 88 -6.98 9.42 -7.93
CA CYS A 88 -6.81 9.85 -9.31
C CYS A 88 -6.02 8.82 -10.13
N TYR A 89 -4.99 8.20 -9.55
CA TYR A 89 -4.20 7.16 -10.19
C TYR A 89 -5.04 5.92 -10.54
N TYR A 90 -5.76 5.37 -9.56
CA TYR A 90 -6.60 4.19 -9.76
C TYR A 90 -7.68 4.45 -10.79
N GLY A 91 -8.36 5.61 -10.71
CA GLY A 91 -9.38 5.99 -11.70
C GLY A 91 -8.83 6.11 -13.12
N SER A 92 -7.73 6.86 -13.29
CA SER A 92 -7.11 7.04 -14.62
C SER A 92 -6.52 5.76 -15.18
N THR A 93 -5.88 4.93 -14.35
CA THR A 93 -5.24 3.67 -14.77
C THR A 93 -6.26 2.66 -15.28
N VAL A 94 -7.43 2.56 -14.64
CA VAL A 94 -8.51 1.69 -15.12
C VAL A 94 -8.97 2.13 -16.51
N VAL A 95 -9.21 3.43 -16.71
CA VAL A 95 -9.62 3.96 -18.02
C VAL A 95 -8.55 3.73 -19.08
N ILE A 96 -7.27 3.93 -18.74
CA ILE A 96 -6.14 3.68 -19.64
C ILE A 96 -6.08 2.20 -20.02
N LEU A 97 -6.11 1.28 -19.06
CA LEU A 97 -6.07 -0.16 -19.32
C LEU A 97 -7.25 -0.61 -20.19
N CYS A 98 -8.46 -0.14 -19.89
CA CYS A 98 -9.64 -0.44 -20.72
C CYS A 98 -9.47 0.07 -22.16
N THR A 99 -8.92 1.26 -22.33
CA THR A 99 -8.67 1.85 -23.65
C THR A 99 -7.59 1.08 -24.40
N GLU A 100 -6.50 0.72 -23.75
CA GLU A 100 -5.40 -0.05 -24.33
C GLU A 100 -5.87 -1.45 -24.75
N LEU A 101 -6.63 -2.15 -23.90
CA LEU A 101 -7.22 -3.46 -24.22
C LEU A 101 -8.20 -3.38 -25.39
N TYR A 102 -9.03 -2.33 -25.44
CA TYR A 102 -9.93 -2.08 -26.57
C TYR A 102 -9.15 -1.86 -27.87
N LEU A 103 -8.10 -1.03 -27.84
CA LEU A 103 -7.24 -0.78 -29.00
C LEU A 103 -6.51 -2.04 -29.44
N LEU A 104 -6.03 -2.85 -28.50
CA LEU A 104 -5.38 -4.13 -28.78
C LEU A 104 -6.36 -5.09 -29.47
N ALA A 105 -7.56 -5.25 -28.92
CA ALA A 105 -8.61 -6.09 -29.52
C ALA A 105 -9.01 -5.61 -30.91
N TYR A 106 -9.19 -4.30 -31.08
CA TYR A 106 -9.49 -3.70 -32.38
C TYR A 106 -8.39 -3.97 -33.42
N ARG A 107 -7.12 -3.84 -33.04
CA ARG A 107 -5.97 -4.09 -33.92
C ARG A 107 -5.84 -5.56 -34.30
N LEU A 108 -6.13 -6.48 -33.38
CA LEU A 108 -6.13 -7.92 -33.64
C LEU A 108 -7.26 -8.34 -34.58
N GLY A 109 -8.40 -7.63 -34.55
CA GLY A 109 -9.55 -7.89 -35.44
C GLY A 109 -9.46 -7.24 -36.83
N CYS A 110 -8.48 -6.37 -37.08
CA CYS A 110 -8.35 -5.67 -38.36
C CYS A 110 -7.50 -6.46 -39.37
N SER A 111 -7.93 -6.47 -40.64
CA SER A 111 -7.20 -7.11 -41.76
C SER A 111 -5.84 -6.47 -42.06
N ILE A 112 -5.60 -5.22 -41.64
CA ILE A 112 -4.33 -4.50 -41.83
C ILE A 112 -3.53 -4.61 -40.53
N TYR A 113 -2.82 -5.73 -40.40
CA TYR A 113 -2.02 -6.06 -39.22
C TYR A 113 -0.62 -5.43 -39.33
N SER A 114 -0.31 -4.51 -38.42
CA SER A 114 1.07 -4.08 -38.16
C SER A 114 1.53 -4.75 -36.86
N ALA A 115 2.44 -5.71 -36.98
CA ALA A 115 3.01 -6.44 -35.85
C ALA A 115 3.59 -5.48 -34.81
N ASP A 116 4.34 -4.47 -35.26
CA ASP A 116 4.97 -3.48 -34.40
C ASP A 116 3.96 -2.69 -33.57
N GLY A 117 2.83 -2.31 -34.18
CA GLY A 117 1.75 -1.59 -33.49
C GLY A 117 1.10 -2.44 -32.39
N VAL A 118 0.86 -3.72 -32.66
CA VAL A 118 0.28 -4.67 -31.70
C VAL A 118 1.24 -4.93 -30.54
N VAL A 119 2.52 -5.19 -30.84
CA VAL A 119 3.56 -5.41 -29.82
C VAL A 119 3.73 -4.18 -28.95
N THR A 120 3.74 -2.98 -29.52
CA THR A 120 3.86 -1.73 -28.76
C THR A 120 2.70 -1.53 -27.80
N ILE A 121 1.46 -1.72 -28.26
CA ILE A 121 0.28 -1.59 -27.39
C ILE A 121 0.31 -2.66 -26.30
N ALA A 122 0.63 -3.91 -26.64
CA ALA A 122 0.71 -4.99 -25.65
C ALA A 122 1.76 -4.72 -24.57
N LEU A 123 2.93 -4.19 -24.94
CA LEU A 123 3.97 -3.80 -23.98
C LEU A 123 3.53 -2.64 -23.08
N MET A 124 2.84 -1.65 -23.63
CA MET A 124 2.27 -0.54 -22.85
C MET A 124 1.22 -1.05 -21.86
N THR A 125 0.30 -1.93 -22.29
CA THR A 125 -0.69 -2.56 -21.40
C THR A 125 -0.03 -3.35 -20.29
N LEU A 126 0.97 -4.17 -20.63
CA LEU A 126 1.71 -4.95 -19.64
C LEU A 126 2.42 -4.04 -18.64
N GLN A 127 3.05 -2.95 -19.11
CA GLN A 127 3.71 -1.98 -18.24
C GLN A 127 2.71 -1.28 -17.31
N THR A 128 1.58 -0.82 -17.84
CA THR A 128 0.53 -0.16 -17.06
C THR A 128 -0.02 -1.10 -15.99
N ALA A 129 -0.30 -2.35 -16.35
CA ALA A 129 -0.76 -3.38 -15.42
C ALA A 129 0.29 -3.71 -14.35
N ALA A 130 1.57 -3.79 -14.71
CA ALA A 130 2.66 -4.08 -13.77
C ALA A 130 2.85 -2.96 -12.73
N VAL A 131 2.75 -1.69 -13.13
CA VAL A 131 2.84 -0.57 -12.18
C VAL A 131 1.61 -0.57 -11.26
N PHE A 132 0.42 -0.83 -11.81
CA PHE A 132 -0.82 -0.93 -11.03
C PHE A 132 -0.75 -2.01 -9.96
N THR A 133 -0.28 -3.20 -10.32
CA THR A 133 -0.15 -4.30 -9.36
C THR A 133 0.92 -4.00 -8.32
N MET A 134 2.06 -3.42 -8.70
CA MET A 134 3.11 -3.04 -7.76
C MET A 134 2.60 -2.06 -6.69
N VAL A 135 1.92 -0.98 -7.09
CA VAL A 135 1.36 0.01 -6.16
C VAL A 135 0.33 -0.64 -5.23
N SER A 136 -0.54 -1.51 -5.78
CA SER A 136 -1.59 -2.17 -5.02
C SER A 136 -1.04 -3.20 -4.02
N LEU A 137 -0.04 -3.98 -4.42
CA LEU A 137 0.63 -4.96 -3.55
C LEU A 137 1.39 -4.26 -2.42
N SER A 138 2.04 -3.12 -2.70
CA SER A 138 2.70 -2.33 -1.66
C SER A 138 1.73 -1.82 -0.61
N ALA A 139 0.54 -1.36 -1.01
CA ALA A 139 -0.51 -0.93 -0.09
C ALA A 139 -1.06 -2.11 0.73
N ALA A 140 -1.42 -3.21 0.06
CA ALA A 140 -1.93 -4.42 0.70
C ALA A 140 -0.96 -5.02 1.73
N ALA A 141 0.35 -4.97 1.46
CA ALA A 141 1.37 -5.47 2.37
C ALA A 141 1.48 -4.67 3.68
N ILE A 142 1.05 -3.40 3.71
CA ILE A 142 0.97 -2.63 4.97
C ILE A 142 -0.24 -3.11 5.77
N GLU A 143 -1.38 -3.30 5.11
CA GLU A 143 -2.62 -3.77 5.74
C GLU A 143 -2.43 -5.15 6.37
N GLU A 144 -1.75 -6.06 5.67
CA GLU A 144 -1.41 -7.39 6.20
C GLU A 144 -0.62 -7.30 7.51
N VAL A 145 0.46 -6.50 7.55
CA VAL A 145 1.29 -6.35 8.75
C VAL A 145 0.55 -5.60 9.88
N ALA A 146 -0.34 -4.66 9.53
CA ALA A 146 -1.19 -3.99 10.51
C ALA A 146 -2.25 -4.95 11.10
N ASN A 147 -2.76 -5.89 10.32
CA ASN A 147 -3.68 -6.92 10.81
C ASN A 147 -2.99 -7.92 11.74
N ASP A 148 -1.71 -8.26 11.48
CA ASP A 148 -0.92 -9.08 12.41
C ASP A 148 -0.83 -8.45 13.81
N SER A 149 -0.76 -7.12 13.90
CA SER A 149 -0.81 -6.38 15.18
C SER A 149 -2.04 -6.72 16.01
N ILE A 150 -3.21 -6.76 15.34
CA ILE A 150 -4.50 -7.04 15.96
C ILE A 150 -4.54 -8.49 16.45
N ASP A 151 -4.01 -9.41 15.66
CA ASP A 151 -3.98 -10.82 16.03
C ASP A 151 -3.02 -11.10 17.20
N ILE A 152 -1.88 -10.41 17.27
CA ILE A 152 -0.97 -10.45 18.43
C ILE A 152 -1.69 -9.94 19.69
N LEU A 153 -2.40 -8.81 19.60
CA LEU A 153 -3.18 -8.27 20.71
C LEU A 153 -4.29 -9.23 21.16
N ARG A 154 -5.02 -9.83 20.21
CA ARG A 154 -6.09 -10.81 20.50
C ARG A 154 -5.54 -12.05 21.21
N ARG A 155 -4.35 -12.54 20.84
CA ARG A 155 -3.70 -13.68 21.51
C ARG A 155 -3.14 -13.30 22.88
N GLY A 156 -2.68 -12.07 23.06
CA GLY A 156 -2.11 -11.57 24.31
C GLY A 156 -3.14 -11.20 25.38
N ILE A 157 -4.40 -10.96 25.01
CA ILE A 157 -5.50 -10.74 25.96
C ILE A 157 -6.08 -12.11 26.32
N PRO A 158 -5.90 -12.62 27.55
CA PRO A 158 -6.69 -13.76 27.98
C PRO A 158 -8.15 -13.30 27.98
N PHE A 159 -8.94 -13.81 27.03
CA PHE A 159 -10.39 -13.77 27.17
C PHE A 159 -10.71 -14.45 28.49
N ASN A 160 -11.06 -13.65 29.48
CA ASN A 160 -11.52 -14.12 30.77
C ASN A 160 -12.90 -14.76 30.56
N THR A 161 -12.94 -15.97 30.00
CA THR A 161 -14.11 -16.85 29.98
C THR A 161 -14.36 -17.45 31.36
N SER A 162 -13.53 -17.16 32.37
CA SER A 162 -13.61 -17.78 33.69
C SER A 162 -14.66 -17.19 34.64
N ASN A 163 -15.51 -16.24 34.21
CA ASN A 163 -16.52 -15.63 35.09
C ASN A 163 -17.99 -15.94 34.71
N ARG A 164 -18.25 -16.85 33.77
CA ARG A 164 -19.63 -17.27 33.45
C ARG A 164 -20.14 -18.53 34.18
N ASP A 165 -19.25 -19.29 34.80
CA ASP A 165 -19.62 -20.57 35.44
C ASP A 165 -19.60 -20.53 36.98
N LYS A 166 -19.53 -19.35 37.61
CA LYS A 166 -19.60 -19.19 39.08
C LYS A 166 -20.95 -18.69 39.60
N PHE A 167 -21.98 -18.65 38.75
CA PHE A 167 -23.32 -18.18 39.11
C PHE A 167 -24.45 -19.18 38.80
N ASN A 168 -24.15 -20.47 38.70
CA ASN A 168 -25.15 -21.54 38.71
C ASN A 168 -24.79 -22.61 39.74
#